data_AF-A0A180F7X1-F1
#
_entry.id   AF-A0A180F7X1-F1
#
_cell.length_a   1.000
_cell.length_b   1.000
_cell.length_c   1.000
_cell.angle_alpha   90.00
_cell.angle_beta   90.00
_cell.angle_gamma   90.00
#
_symmetry.space_group_name_H-M   'P 1'
#
loop_
_entity.id
_entity.type
_entity.pdbx_description
1 polymer ?
#
loop_
_entity_poly.entity_id
_entity_poly.type
_entity_poly.pdbx_seq_one_letter_code
_entity_poly.pdbx_strand_id
1 'polypeptide(L)' 'MKGVSPKSRGNDGLYILNARAGENRLCISQEKAEDKSDEITAIPKVLSSPDITDAEVSIDAIGT' A
#
# COMPACT_ATOMS: atom_id res chain seq x y z
N MET A 1 -7.36 -4.81 -3.13
CA MET A 1 -7.03 -3.57 -2.39
C MET A 1 -8.25 -2.63 -2.35
N LYS A 2 -8.47 -1.76 -1.35
CA LYS A 2 -9.50 -0.68 -1.43
C LYS A 2 -8.80 0.67 -1.36
N GLY A 3 -8.46 1.22 -2.52
CA GLY A 3 -7.99 2.60 -2.63
C GLY A 3 -9.14 3.59 -2.44
N VAL A 4 -8.87 4.70 -1.76
CA VAL A 4 -9.76 5.87 -1.74
C VAL A 4 -9.46 6.76 -2.95
N SER A 5 -10.49 7.27 -3.63
CA SER A 5 -10.28 8.13 -4.80
C SER A 5 -9.62 9.45 -4.37
N PRO A 6 -8.46 9.83 -4.95
CA PRO A 6 -7.76 11.07 -4.62
C PRO A 6 -8.46 12.33 -5.12
N LYS A 7 -9.58 12.17 -5.85
CA LYS A 7 -10.40 13.27 -6.40
C LYS A 7 -11.64 13.58 -5.56
N SER A 8 -11.81 12.92 -4.42
CA SER A 8 -12.90 13.22 -3.48
C SER A 8 -12.60 14.54 -2.75
N ARG A 9 -13.58 15.45 -2.70
CA ARG A 9 -13.46 16.75 -2.00
C ARG A 9 -12.96 16.54 -0.56
N GLY A 10 -11.80 17.11 -0.23
CA GLY A 10 -11.17 17.03 1.09
C GLY A 10 -10.05 16.00 1.24
N ASN A 11 -9.72 15.25 0.19
CA ASN A 11 -8.63 14.27 0.19
C ASN A 11 -7.69 14.56 -1.00
N ASP A 12 -6.96 15.68 -0.93
CA ASP A 12 -5.99 16.08 -1.96
C ASP A 12 -4.92 15.00 -2.14
N GLY A 13 -5.05 14.16 -3.16
CA GLY A 13 -3.94 13.30 -3.62
C GLY A 13 -3.40 12.29 -2.60
N LEU A 14 -4.12 12.01 -1.51
CA LEU A 14 -3.63 11.09 -0.48
C LEU A 14 -3.84 9.64 -0.93
N TYR A 15 -2.80 9.05 -1.51
CA TYR A 15 -2.71 7.62 -1.75
C TYR A 15 -2.09 6.97 -0.51
N ILE A 16 -2.76 5.97 0.05
CA ILE A 16 -2.21 5.19 1.17
C ILE A 16 -2.01 3.76 0.67
N LEU A 17 -0.75 3.34 0.66
CA LEU A 17 -0.36 1.94 0.47
C LEU A 17 -0.40 1.22 1.80
N ASN A 18 -0.93 0.01 1.82
CA ASN A 18 -1.04 -0.78 3.04
C ASN A 18 -0.66 -2.24 2.77
N ALA A 19 0.15 -2.85 3.63
CA ALA A 19 0.37 -4.29 3.63
C ALA A 19 -0.58 -4.97 4.61
N ARG A 20 -1.09 -6.15 4.22
CA ARG A 20 -2.05 -6.91 5.02
C ARG A 20 -1.59 -8.35 5.15
N ALA A 21 -1.72 -8.90 6.36
CA ALA A 21 -1.69 -10.34 6.58
C ALA A 21 -3.04 -10.92 6.16
N GLY A 22 -3.06 -11.78 5.14
CA GLY A 22 -4.27 -12.26 4.47
C GLY A 22 -5.28 -12.91 5.40
N GLU A 23 -4.86 -13.92 6.17
CA GLU A 23 -5.74 -14.67 7.08
C GLU A 23 -6.25 -13.81 8.24
N ASN A 24 -5.37 -12.98 8.81
CA ASN A 24 -5.69 -12.19 10.00
C ASN A 24 -6.42 -10.88 9.68
N ARG A 25 -6.61 -10.56 8.39
CA ARG A 25 -7.17 -9.29 7.87
C ARG A 25 -6.50 -8.04 8.46
N LEU A 26 -5.30 -8.20 9.02
CA LEU A 26 -4.59 -7.22 9.82
C LEU A 26 -3.72 -6.35 8.92
N CYS A 27 -3.79 -5.03 9.08
CA CYS A 27 -2.84 -4.11 8.46
C CYS A 27 -1.54 -4.14 9.27
N ILE A 28 -0.44 -4.54 8.64
CA ILE A 28 0.87 -4.69 9.31
C ILE A 28 1.79 -3.48 9.08
N SER A 29 1.56 -2.74 7.99
CA SER A 29 2.29 -1.51 7.68
C SER A 29 1.51 -0.67 6.66
N GLN A 30 1.76 0.64 6.65
CA GLN A 30 1.18 1.58 5.70
C GLN A 30 2.16 2.71 5.37
N GLU A 31 2.12 3.21 4.14
CA GLU A 31 2.95 4.33 3.65
C GLU A 31 2.08 5.27 2.81
N LYS A 32 2.29 6.58 2.97
CA LYS A 32 1.68 7.60 2.12
C LYS A 32 2.44 7.69 0.80
N ALA A 33 1.72 7.61 -0.32
CA ALA A 33 2.17 7.96 -1.65
C ALA A 33 1.52 9.28 -2.08
N GLU A 34 2.25 10.13 -2.81
CA GLU A 34 1.75 11.42 -3.29
C GLU A 34 1.14 11.30 -4.69
N ASP A 35 1.64 10.35 -5.48
CA ASP A 35 1.09 9.96 -6.79
C ASP A 35 1.18 8.45 -7.06
N LYS A 36 0.47 7.95 -8.08
CA LYS A 36 0.52 6.56 -8.56
C LYS A 36 1.96 6.09 -8.83
N SER A 37 2.82 6.97 -9.33
CA SER A 37 4.23 6.63 -9.62
C SER A 37 5.06 6.37 -8.35
N ASP A 38 4.64 6.92 -7.21
CA ASP A 38 5.33 6.74 -5.93
C ASP A 38 5.12 5.34 -5.37
N GLU A 39 4.07 4.62 -5.80
CA GLU A 39 3.78 3.25 -5.34
C GLU A 39 4.98 2.32 -5.57
N ILE A 40 5.71 2.49 -6.68
CA ILE A 40 6.93 1.72 -6.99
C ILE A 40 8.00 1.89 -5.90
N THR A 41 8.15 3.12 -5.38
CA THR A 41 9.15 3.43 -4.35
C THR A 41 8.64 3.17 -2.94
N ALA A 42 7.32 3.22 -2.73
CA ALA A 42 6.68 3.02 -1.44
C ALA A 42 6.51 1.53 -1.10
N ILE A 43 6.30 0.64 -2.10
CA ILE A 43 6.19 -0.81 -1.89
C ILE A 43 7.38 -1.38 -1.09
N PRO A 44 8.65 -1.13 -1.47
CA PRO A 44 9.80 -1.60 -0.70
C PRO A 44 9.78 -1.13 0.76
N LYS A 45 9.34 0.10 1.04
CA LYS A 45 9.29 0.67 2.41
C LYS A 45 8.25 -0.02 3.29
N VAL A 46 7.08 -0.32 2.70
CA VAL A 46 5.99 -1.01 3.40
C VAL A 46 6.41 -2.44 3.75
N LEU A 47 7.16 -3.11 2.87
CA LEU A 47 7.65 -4.48 3.07
C LEU A 47 8.88 -4.59 3.97
N SER A 48 9.71 -3.54 4.07
CA SER A 48 10.87 -3.52 4.97
C SER A 48 10.52 -3.30 6.45
N SER A 49 9.29 -2.83 6.72
CA SER A 49 8.82 -2.54 8.08
C SER A 49 8.53 -3.81 8.90
N PRO A 50 7.81 -4.82 8.36
CA PRO A 50 7.66 -6.12 9.00
C PRO A 50 8.85 -7.07 8.74
N ASP A 51 9.18 -7.90 9.72
CA ASP A 51 10.12 -9.01 9.54
C ASP A 51 9.42 -10.17 8.82
N ILE A 52 9.50 -10.16 7.48
CA ILE A 52 8.88 -11.16 6.61
C ILE A 52 9.98 -12.05 6.03
N THR A 53 9.98 -13.34 6.42
CA THR A 53 10.85 -14.37 5.85
C THR A 53 10.00 -15.54 5.37
N ASP A 54 10.31 -16.11 4.21
CA ASP A 54 9.62 -17.28 3.63
C ASP A 54 8.10 -17.11 3.44
N ALA A 55 7.67 -15.89 3.05
CA ALA A 55 6.25 -15.58 2.84
C ALA A 55 5.94 -15.23 1.38
N GLU A 56 4.75 -15.62 0.92
CA GLU A 56 4.22 -15.22 -0.38
C GLU A 56 3.62 -13.81 -0.31
N VAL A 57 4.21 -12.87 -1.07
CA VAL A 57 3.74 -11.48 -1.15
C VAL A 57 3.01 -11.28 -2.47
N SER A 58 1.69 -11.06 -2.40
CA SER A 58 0.89 -10.61 -3.53
C SER A 58 0.75 -9.10 -3.51
N ILE A 59 1.04 -8.46 -4.65
CA ILE A 59 0.93 -7.01 -4.82
C ILE A 59 -0.20 -6.76 -5.82
N ASP A 60 -1.26 -6.12 -5.35
CA ASP A 60 -2.38 -5.68 -6.17
C ASP A 60 -2.23 -4.18 -6.44
N ALA A 61 -1.39 -3.83 -7.41
CA ALA A 61 -1.23 -2.45 -7.86
C ALA A 61 -2.28 -2.15 -8.95
N ILE A 62 -2.84 -0.94 -8.94
CA ILE A 62 -3.63 -0.46 -10.08
C ILE A 62 -2.66 -0.29 -11.24
N GLY A 63 -2.64 -1.25 -12.17
CA GLY A 63 -1.83 -1.22 -13.38
C GLY A 63 -2.00 0.10 -14.12
N THR A 64 -0.90 0.58 -14.74
CA THR A 64 -0.84 1.82 -15.52
C THR A 64 -2.01 1.96 -16.48
#